data_AF-A0A5J4KUM7-F1
#
_entry.id   AF-A0A5J4KUM7-F1
#
_cell.length_a   1.000
_cell.length_b   1.000
_cell.length_c   1.000
_cell.angle_alpha   90.00
_cell.angle_beta   90.00
_cell.angle_gamma   90.00
#
_symmetry.space_group_name_H-M   'P 1'
#
loop_
_entity.id
_entity.type
_entity.pdbx_description
1 polymer ?
#
loop_
_entity_poly.entity_id
_entity_poly.type
_entity_poly.pdbx_seq_one_letter_code
_entity_poly.pdbx_strand_id
1 'polypeptide(L)'
;MALKTLFTTHDYTERTASLKRHIVSLERRRDDVLHQIEVCKKPINMVLTLFIPLYRRSLILEVRRLRQEVSSLDGKILDVQAEYDALCAEQQQRAQVLEENERLAEQEAQVQREYRWMMLQENQRKLKRQKAALEKAQEHDRLQEEAVALQRQHKELQQQLSVLQKQLGDNRDKRKHLDDRIPNHILIDADSHDVHCDEAVAVVSEIFN
;
A
#
# COMPACT_ATOMS: atom_id res chain seq x y z
N MET A 1 -29.20 -34.64 -1.07
CA MET A 1 -28.85 -33.41 -0.34
C MET A 1 -29.98 -32.41 -0.51
N ALA A 2 -30.82 -32.23 0.52
CA ALA A 2 -31.92 -31.28 0.48
C ALA A 2 -31.45 -29.95 1.08
N LEU A 3 -31.48 -28.89 0.27
CA LEU A 3 -31.28 -27.52 0.72
C LEU A 3 -32.28 -27.23 1.85
N LYS A 4 -31.78 -27.14 3.09
CA LYS A 4 -32.55 -26.63 4.22
C LYS A 4 -32.84 -25.16 3.92
N THR A 5 -34.09 -24.88 3.55
CA THR A 5 -34.62 -23.54 3.40
C THR A 5 -34.39 -22.77 4.70
N LEU A 6 -33.53 -21.74 4.63
CA LEU A 6 -33.27 -20.81 5.72
C LEU A 6 -34.55 -19.98 5.93
N PHE A 7 -35.28 -20.26 7.00
CA PHE A 7 -36.40 -19.44 7.43
C PHE A 7 -35.86 -18.07 7.89
N THR A 8 -36.42 -17.01 7.34
CA THR A 8 -36.05 -15.63 7.63
C THR A 8 -36.65 -15.17 8.96
N THR A 9 -36.14 -14.09 9.54
CA THR A 9 -36.72 -13.48 10.77
C THR A 9 -38.20 -13.13 10.60
N HIS A 10 -38.63 -12.81 9.38
CA HIS A 10 -40.02 -12.58 9.02
C HIS A 10 -40.90 -13.84 9.21
N ASP A 11 -40.41 -15.01 8.80
CA ASP A 11 -41.13 -16.28 8.92
C ASP A 11 -41.40 -16.66 10.39
N TYR A 12 -40.48 -16.32 11.30
CA TYR A 12 -40.68 -16.51 12.73
C TYR A 12 -41.75 -15.57 13.27
N THR A 13 -41.73 -14.27 12.91
CA THR A 13 -42.74 -13.31 13.36
C THR A 13 -44.17 -13.67 12.92
N GLU A 14 -44.32 -14.17 11.69
CA GLU A 14 -45.62 -14.63 11.18
C GLU A 14 -46.12 -15.88 11.93
N ARG A 15 -45.22 -16.82 12.22
CA ARG A 15 -45.53 -18.00 13.04
C ARG A 15 -45.97 -17.62 14.45
N THR A 16 -45.29 -16.69 15.11
CA THR A 16 -45.67 -16.23 16.46
C THR A 16 -47.02 -15.52 16.44
N ALA A 17 -47.30 -14.70 15.41
CA ALA A 17 -48.58 -14.03 15.24
C ALA A 17 -49.73 -15.00 14.95
N SER A 18 -49.46 -16.09 14.22
CA SER A 18 -50.41 -17.17 13.97
C SER A 18 -50.76 -17.93 15.25
N LEU A 19 -49.74 -18.27 16.05
CA LEU A 19 -49.93 -18.97 17.33
C LEU A 19 -50.72 -18.11 18.35
N LYS A 20 -50.43 -16.80 18.43
CA LYS A 20 -51.21 -15.87 19.27
C LYS A 20 -52.70 -15.84 18.90
N ARG A 21 -53.02 -15.84 17.59
CA ARG A 21 -54.41 -15.94 17.12
C ARG A 21 -55.07 -17.25 17.52
N HIS A 22 -54.32 -18.34 17.52
CA HIS A 22 -54.81 -19.65 17.97
C HIS A 22 -55.13 -19.68 19.47
N ILE A 23 -54.28 -19.07 20.31
CA ILE A 23 -54.52 -18.97 21.76
C ILE A 23 -55.84 -18.24 22.05
N VAL A 24 -56.05 -17.08 21.42
CA VAL A 24 -57.29 -16.30 21.61
C VAL A 24 -58.53 -17.08 21.18
N SER A 25 -58.43 -17.89 20.12
CA SER A 25 -59.52 -18.77 19.68
C SER A 25 -59.83 -19.87 20.72
N LEU A 26 -58.80 -20.47 21.31
CA LEU A 26 -58.96 -21.50 22.35
C LEU A 26 -59.56 -20.91 23.65
N GLU A 27 -59.18 -19.70 24.02
CA GLU A 27 -59.76 -18.99 25.18
C GLU A 27 -61.25 -18.72 25.00
N ARG A 28 -61.68 -18.30 23.80
CA ARG A 28 -63.11 -18.12 23.50
C ARG A 28 -63.89 -19.42 23.60
N ARG A 29 -63.36 -20.52 23.04
CA ARG A 29 -63.99 -21.84 23.14
C ARG A 29 -64.12 -22.32 24.58
N ARG A 30 -63.13 -22.02 25.45
CA ARG A 30 -63.21 -22.32 26.89
C ARG A 30 -64.40 -21.60 27.53
N ASP A 31 -64.57 -20.32 27.23
CA ASP A 31 -65.63 -19.50 27.84
C ASP A 31 -67.02 -19.93 27.37
N ASP A 32 -67.18 -20.29 26.09
CA ASP A 32 -68.42 -20.86 25.55
C ASP A 32 -68.79 -22.18 26.24
N VAL A 33 -67.80 -23.06 26.46
CA VAL A 33 -67.98 -24.33 27.18
C VAL A 33 -68.41 -24.10 28.63
N LEU A 34 -67.79 -23.14 29.33
CA LEU A 34 -68.16 -22.78 30.69
C LEU A 34 -69.61 -22.28 30.78
N HIS A 35 -70.04 -21.49 29.79
CA HIS A 35 -71.41 -21.00 29.70
C HIS A 35 -72.42 -22.14 29.46
N GLN A 36 -72.11 -23.09 28.57
CA GLN A 36 -72.97 -24.26 28.32
C GLN A 36 -73.17 -25.12 29.58
N ILE A 37 -72.12 -25.31 30.39
CA ILE A 37 -72.22 -26.00 31.70
C ILE A 37 -73.23 -25.30 32.63
N GLU A 38 -73.31 -23.98 32.56
CA GLU A 38 -74.20 -23.17 33.39
C GLU A 38 -75.66 -23.27 32.95
N VAL A 39 -75.91 -23.31 31.64
CA VAL A 39 -77.25 -23.45 31.05
C VAL A 39 -77.86 -24.83 31.32
N CYS A 40 -77.04 -25.88 31.41
CA CYS A 40 -77.50 -27.25 31.73
C CYS A 40 -78.10 -27.42 33.14
N LYS A 41 -78.18 -26.37 33.98
CA LYS A 41 -78.70 -26.43 35.37
C LYS A 41 -80.23 -26.31 35.53
N LYS A 42 -81.04 -26.26 34.45
CA LYS A 42 -82.53 -26.09 34.49
C LYS A 42 -83.32 -27.37 34.12
N PRO A 43 -84.61 -27.52 34.54
CA PRO A 43 -85.19 -28.81 34.93
C PRO A 43 -85.79 -29.66 33.80
N ILE A 44 -84.94 -30.52 33.18
CA ILE A 44 -85.32 -31.74 32.44
C ILE A 44 -84.65 -32.93 33.17
N ASN A 45 -85.10 -33.18 34.40
CA ASN A 45 -84.21 -33.63 35.49
C ASN A 45 -83.96 -35.15 35.69
N MET A 46 -84.44 -36.09 34.86
CA MET A 46 -84.14 -37.53 35.06
C MET A 46 -83.16 -38.14 34.04
N VAL A 47 -83.23 -37.73 32.77
CA VAL A 47 -82.21 -38.11 31.77
C VAL A 47 -81.00 -37.18 31.90
N LEU A 48 -81.21 -35.89 32.14
CA LEU A 48 -80.10 -34.96 32.35
C LEU A 48 -79.34 -35.19 33.67
N THR A 49 -79.92 -35.73 34.73
CA THR A 49 -79.17 -36.00 35.98
C THR A 49 -78.09 -37.07 35.81
N LEU A 50 -78.22 -37.97 34.84
CA LEU A 50 -77.17 -38.94 34.48
C LEU A 50 -76.19 -38.37 33.45
N PHE A 51 -76.66 -37.58 32.48
CA PHE A 51 -75.81 -37.00 31.43
C PHE A 51 -75.03 -35.75 31.88
N ILE A 52 -75.58 -34.90 32.75
CA ILE A 52 -74.91 -33.68 33.24
C ILE A 52 -73.59 -34.01 33.94
N PRO A 53 -73.51 -34.98 34.88
CA PRO A 53 -72.24 -35.33 35.51
C PRO A 53 -71.21 -35.88 34.53
N LEU A 54 -71.64 -36.70 33.56
CA LEU A 54 -70.77 -37.27 32.53
C LEU A 54 -70.24 -36.19 31.57
N TYR A 55 -71.10 -35.30 31.10
CA TYR A 55 -70.73 -34.16 30.26
C TYR A 55 -69.85 -33.15 31.00
N ARG A 56 -70.14 -32.86 32.26
CA ARG A 56 -69.29 -32.01 33.10
C ARG A 56 -67.92 -32.63 33.32
N ARG A 57 -67.84 -33.97 33.44
CA ARG A 57 -66.57 -34.69 33.58
C ARG A 57 -65.76 -34.70 32.28
N SER A 58 -66.39 -34.86 31.11
CA SER A 58 -65.68 -34.75 29.82
C SER A 58 -65.11 -33.36 29.61
N LEU A 59 -65.88 -32.31 29.93
CA LEU A 59 -65.41 -30.93 29.83
C LEU A 59 -64.25 -30.63 30.80
N ILE A 60 -64.28 -31.15 32.02
CA ILE A 60 -63.15 -31.02 32.96
C ILE A 60 -61.89 -31.70 32.41
N LEU A 61 -62.02 -32.88 31.78
CA LEU A 61 -60.89 -33.57 31.17
C LEU A 61 -60.32 -32.78 29.99
N GLU A 62 -61.19 -32.20 29.16
CA GLU A 62 -60.78 -31.39 28.01
C GLU A 62 -60.07 -30.11 28.44
N VAL A 63 -60.58 -29.41 29.46
CA VAL A 63 -59.90 -28.24 30.05
C VAL A 63 -58.54 -28.62 30.64
N ARG A 64 -58.41 -29.78 31.30
CA ARG A 64 -57.11 -30.25 31.82
C ARG A 64 -56.11 -30.54 30.70
N ARG A 65 -56.56 -31.18 29.62
CA ARG A 65 -55.74 -31.45 28.44
C ARG A 65 -55.28 -30.14 27.78
N LEU A 66 -56.19 -29.20 27.57
CA LEU A 66 -55.87 -27.88 27.00
C LEU A 66 -54.85 -27.12 27.86
N ARG A 67 -54.97 -27.17 29.19
CA ARG A 67 -53.98 -26.57 30.10
C ARG A 67 -52.58 -27.19 29.97
N GLN A 68 -52.50 -28.50 29.80
CA GLN A 68 -51.23 -29.19 29.57
C GLN A 68 -50.62 -28.82 28.21
N GLU A 69 -51.45 -28.74 27.17
CA GLU A 69 -51.00 -28.33 25.83
C GLU A 69 -50.50 -26.87 25.82
N VAL A 70 -51.20 -25.94 26.51
CA VAL A 70 -50.75 -24.55 26.68
C VAL A 70 -49.42 -24.50 27.42
N SER A 71 -49.29 -25.19 28.56
CA SER A 71 -48.03 -25.20 29.32
C SER A 71 -46.86 -25.79 28.51
N SER A 72 -47.12 -26.78 27.66
CA SER A 72 -46.10 -27.34 26.76
C SER A 72 -45.70 -26.35 25.67
N LEU A 73 -46.65 -25.59 25.12
CA LEU A 73 -46.39 -24.56 24.12
C LEU A 73 -45.63 -23.37 24.72
N ASP A 74 -45.97 -22.95 25.94
CA ASP A 74 -45.26 -21.87 26.63
C ASP A 74 -43.77 -22.20 26.81
N GLY A 75 -43.44 -23.45 27.18
CA GLY A 75 -42.06 -23.90 27.24
C GLY A 75 -41.33 -23.79 25.89
N LYS A 76 -41.98 -24.25 24.81
CA LYS A 76 -41.41 -24.14 23.46
C LYS A 76 -41.24 -22.68 23.00
N ILE A 77 -42.13 -21.78 23.40
CA ILE A 77 -42.02 -20.35 23.09
C ILE A 77 -40.78 -19.76 23.76
N LEU A 78 -40.53 -20.12 25.02
CA LEU A 78 -39.34 -19.67 25.74
C LEU A 78 -38.05 -20.19 25.08
N ASP A 79 -38.02 -21.46 24.67
CA ASP A 79 -36.87 -22.04 23.97
C ASP A 79 -36.60 -21.29 22.65
N VAL A 80 -37.63 -21.04 21.85
CA VAL A 80 -37.51 -20.30 20.58
C VAL A 80 -37.08 -18.85 20.81
N GLN A 81 -37.54 -18.20 21.88
CA GLN A 81 -37.10 -16.85 22.25
C GLN A 81 -35.60 -16.84 22.59
N ALA A 82 -35.13 -17.81 23.37
CA ALA A 82 -33.72 -17.93 23.71
C ALA A 82 -32.84 -18.17 22.46
N GLU A 83 -33.29 -19.02 21.55
CA GLU A 83 -32.60 -19.25 20.26
C GLU A 83 -32.55 -17.98 19.40
N TYR A 84 -33.65 -17.22 19.36
CA TYR A 84 -33.72 -15.95 18.62
C TYR A 84 -32.74 -14.91 19.19
N ASP A 85 -32.72 -14.75 20.52
CA ASP A 85 -31.84 -13.79 21.19
C ASP A 85 -30.36 -14.14 20.96
N ALA A 86 -30.03 -15.44 21.01
CA ALA A 86 -28.67 -15.93 20.70
C ALA A 86 -28.28 -15.63 19.25
N LEU A 87 -29.19 -15.85 18.29
CA LEU A 87 -28.95 -15.54 16.89
C LEU A 87 -28.76 -14.04 16.66
N CYS A 88 -29.56 -13.20 17.32
CA CYS A 88 -29.42 -11.75 17.25
C CYS A 88 -28.06 -11.29 17.78
N ALA A 89 -27.58 -11.84 18.89
CA ALA A 89 -26.26 -11.54 19.43
C ALA A 89 -25.13 -11.96 18.47
N GLU A 90 -25.23 -13.16 17.88
CA GLU A 90 -24.25 -13.65 16.90
C GLU A 90 -24.19 -12.75 15.66
N GLN A 91 -25.35 -12.29 15.16
CA GLN A 91 -25.41 -11.39 14.01
C GLN A 91 -24.80 -10.02 14.32
N GLN A 92 -25.03 -9.48 15.52
CA GLN A 92 -24.40 -8.23 15.95
C GLN A 92 -22.88 -8.36 16.03
N GLN A 93 -22.38 -9.47 16.59
CA GLN A 93 -20.95 -9.73 16.67
C GLN A 93 -20.32 -9.85 15.27
N ARG A 94 -20.98 -10.54 14.34
CA ARG A 94 -20.52 -10.64 12.95
C ARG A 94 -20.49 -9.28 12.25
N ALA A 95 -21.49 -8.43 12.49
CA ALA A 95 -21.51 -7.08 11.93
C ALA A 95 -20.33 -6.23 12.42
N GLN A 96 -19.99 -6.31 13.72
CA GLN A 96 -18.83 -5.63 14.29
C GLN A 96 -17.52 -6.11 13.67
N VAL A 97 -17.34 -7.43 13.52
CA VAL A 97 -16.14 -8.01 12.88
C VAL A 97 -16.02 -7.57 11.42
N LEU A 98 -17.13 -7.45 10.68
CA LEU A 98 -17.11 -6.94 9.31
C LEU A 98 -16.65 -5.48 9.26
N GLU A 99 -17.16 -4.62 10.16
CA GLU A 99 -16.74 -3.23 10.26
C GLU A 99 -15.25 -3.08 10.62
N GLU A 100 -14.74 -3.94 11.52
CA GLU A 100 -13.32 -3.98 11.86
C GLU A 100 -12.45 -4.43 10.68
N ASN A 101 -12.89 -5.44 9.92
CA ASN A 101 -12.18 -5.90 8.73
C ASN A 101 -12.13 -4.84 7.62
N GLU A 102 -13.22 -4.09 7.42
CA GLU A 102 -13.24 -2.96 6.49
C GLU A 102 -12.21 -1.89 6.88
N ARG A 103 -12.15 -1.52 8.16
CA ARG A 103 -11.14 -0.58 8.69
C ARG A 103 -9.71 -1.10 8.49
N LEU A 104 -9.47 -2.38 8.74
CA LEU A 104 -8.16 -3.00 8.53
C LEU A 104 -7.75 -2.98 7.04
N ALA A 105 -8.69 -3.24 6.13
CA ALA A 105 -8.44 -3.17 4.70
C ALA A 105 -8.08 -1.75 4.23
N GLU A 106 -8.73 -0.72 4.78
CA GLU A 106 -8.39 0.68 4.51
C GLU A 106 -6.99 1.04 5.02
N GLN A 107 -6.64 0.58 6.22
CA GLN A 107 -5.31 0.79 6.80
C GLN A 107 -4.23 0.08 5.97
N GLU A 108 -4.47 -1.16 5.54
CA GLU A 108 -3.54 -1.89 4.67
C GLU A 108 -3.33 -1.12 3.36
N ALA A 109 -4.40 -0.62 2.75
CA ALA A 109 -4.31 0.18 1.53
C ALA A 109 -3.50 1.47 1.75
N GLN A 110 -3.62 2.12 2.91
CA GLN A 110 -2.82 3.29 3.26
C GLN A 110 -1.34 2.94 3.39
N VAL A 111 -1.01 1.89 4.15
CA VAL A 111 0.38 1.44 4.34
C VAL A 111 1.01 1.05 3.01
N GLN A 112 0.27 0.37 2.12
CA GLN A 112 0.76 0.04 0.78
C GLN A 112 1.08 1.28 -0.06
N ARG A 113 0.27 2.35 0.03
CA ARG A 113 0.55 3.61 -0.67
C ARG A 113 1.81 4.29 -0.13
N GLU A 114 1.94 4.37 1.20
CA GLU A 114 3.12 4.96 1.85
C GLU A 114 4.40 4.19 1.50
N TYR A 115 4.35 2.86 1.54
CA TYR A 115 5.46 2.01 1.13
C TYR A 115 5.86 2.23 -0.34
N ARG A 116 4.89 2.24 -1.26
CA ARG A 116 5.16 2.51 -2.69
C ARG A 116 5.80 3.89 -2.89
N TRP A 117 5.34 4.89 -2.15
CA TRP A 117 5.89 6.24 -2.21
C TRP A 117 7.34 6.29 -1.72
N MET A 118 7.65 5.65 -0.58
CA MET A 118 9.03 5.54 -0.08
C MET A 118 9.96 4.84 -1.07
N MET A 119 9.52 3.72 -1.64
CA MET A 119 10.29 2.98 -2.65
C MET A 119 10.58 3.84 -3.90
N LEU A 120 9.58 4.60 -4.36
CA LEU A 120 9.75 5.51 -5.50
C LEU A 120 10.78 6.60 -5.20
N GLN A 121 10.76 7.18 -3.99
CA GLN A 121 11.76 8.16 -3.58
C GLN A 121 13.18 7.56 -3.49
N GLU A 122 13.32 6.35 -2.96
CA GLU A 122 14.61 5.67 -2.89
C GLU A 122 15.15 5.38 -4.29
N ASN A 123 14.30 4.89 -5.19
CA ASN A 123 14.66 4.67 -6.59
C ASN A 123 15.07 5.96 -7.31
N GLN A 124 14.36 7.07 -7.08
CA GLN A 124 14.75 8.37 -7.62
C GLN A 124 16.11 8.84 -7.08
N ARG A 125 16.40 8.63 -5.78
CA ARG A 125 17.71 8.94 -5.20
C ARG A 125 18.82 8.09 -5.80
N LYS A 126 18.60 6.79 -6.00
CA LYS A 126 19.54 5.89 -6.67
C LYS A 126 19.80 6.32 -8.11
N LEU A 127 18.75 6.65 -8.85
CA LEU A 127 18.84 7.12 -10.24
C LEU A 127 19.63 8.42 -10.34
N LYS A 128 19.41 9.38 -9.43
CA LYS A 128 20.21 10.63 -9.37
C LYS A 128 21.70 10.35 -9.13
N ARG A 129 22.03 9.42 -8.21
CA ARG A 129 23.43 9.03 -7.96
C ARG A 129 24.07 8.37 -9.17
N GLN A 130 23.33 7.48 -9.86
CA GLN A 130 23.81 6.83 -11.07
C GLN A 130 24.04 7.82 -12.21
N LYS A 131 23.12 8.79 -12.40
CA LYS A 131 23.31 9.86 -13.38
C LYS A 131 24.54 10.70 -13.10
N ALA A 132 24.73 11.14 -11.85
CA ALA A 132 25.91 11.91 -11.46
C ALA A 132 27.21 11.11 -11.64
N ALA A 133 27.19 9.80 -11.39
CA ALA A 133 28.35 8.94 -11.64
C ALA A 133 28.65 8.80 -13.14
N LEU A 134 27.61 8.70 -13.97
CA LEU A 134 27.74 8.61 -15.43
C LEU A 134 28.26 9.92 -16.04
N GLU A 135 27.78 11.07 -15.58
CA GLU A 135 28.29 12.39 -15.99
C GLU A 135 29.77 12.54 -15.65
N LYS A 136 30.19 12.16 -14.43
CA LYS A 136 31.61 12.17 -14.04
C LYS A 136 32.47 11.23 -14.86
N ALA A 137 31.96 10.04 -15.22
CA ALA A 137 32.67 9.11 -16.09
C ALA A 137 32.88 9.72 -17.49
N GLN A 138 31.85 10.34 -18.05
CA GLN A 138 31.94 11.03 -19.35
C GLN A 138 32.92 12.21 -19.32
N GLU A 139 32.95 12.99 -18.24
CA GLU A 139 33.93 14.07 -18.07
C GLU A 139 35.35 13.52 -17.96
N HIS A 140 35.55 12.43 -17.21
CA HIS A 140 36.85 11.78 -17.11
C HIS A 140 37.33 11.25 -18.47
N ASP A 141 36.45 10.63 -19.25
CA ASP A 141 36.78 10.15 -20.59
C ASP A 141 37.22 11.30 -21.52
N ARG A 142 36.51 12.43 -21.49
CA ARG A 142 36.90 13.65 -22.26
C ARG A 142 38.26 14.18 -21.83
N LEU A 143 38.50 14.32 -20.53
CA LEU A 143 39.78 14.79 -20.01
C LEU A 143 40.92 13.82 -20.35
N GLN A 144 40.65 12.52 -20.38
CA GLN A 144 41.62 11.50 -20.78
C GLN A 144 41.95 11.59 -22.27
N GLU A 145 40.94 11.83 -23.13
CA GLU A 145 41.16 12.09 -24.56
C GLU A 145 42.02 13.35 -24.78
N GLU A 146 41.72 14.44 -24.07
CA GLU A 146 42.50 15.69 -24.12
C GLU A 146 43.94 15.48 -23.62
N ALA A 147 44.13 14.76 -22.52
CA ALA A 147 45.46 14.44 -21.99
C ALA A 147 46.29 13.63 -22.99
N VAL A 148 45.68 12.65 -23.67
CA VAL A 148 46.34 11.88 -24.73
C VAL A 148 46.69 12.76 -25.92
N ALA A 149 45.80 13.68 -26.33
CA ALA A 149 46.05 14.61 -27.41
C ALA A 149 47.21 15.57 -27.09
N LEU A 150 47.22 16.17 -25.90
CA LEU A 150 48.30 17.02 -25.41
C LEU A 150 49.63 16.27 -25.30
N GLN A 151 49.61 15.02 -24.85
CA GLN A 151 50.82 14.19 -24.79
C GLN A 151 51.40 13.91 -26.18
N ARG A 152 50.55 13.74 -27.21
CA ARG A 152 50.99 13.62 -28.61
C ARG A 152 51.61 14.92 -29.11
N GLN A 153 50.94 16.05 -28.90
CA GLN A 153 51.46 17.37 -29.29
C GLN A 153 52.80 17.69 -28.60
N HIS A 154 52.95 17.38 -27.31
CA HIS A 154 54.21 17.56 -26.60
C HIS A 154 55.34 16.72 -27.23
N LYS A 155 55.07 15.46 -27.60
CA LYS A 155 56.07 14.61 -28.28
C LYS A 155 56.46 15.18 -29.65
N GLU A 156 55.49 15.68 -30.42
CA GLU A 156 55.75 16.31 -31.73
C GLU A 156 56.60 17.58 -31.59
N LEU A 157 56.25 18.46 -30.65
CA LEU A 157 57.03 19.68 -30.36
C LEU A 157 58.45 19.35 -29.87
N GLN A 158 58.59 18.33 -29.02
CA GLN A 158 59.90 17.87 -28.55
C GLN A 158 60.77 17.34 -29.70
N GLN A 159 60.17 16.60 -30.64
CA GLN A 159 60.86 16.16 -31.86
C GLN A 159 61.27 17.37 -32.71
N GLN A 160 60.38 18.33 -32.95
CA GLN A 160 60.69 19.55 -33.70
C GLN A 160 61.83 20.36 -33.04
N LEU A 161 61.81 20.53 -31.72
CA LEU A 161 62.88 21.17 -30.97
C LEU A 161 64.22 20.44 -31.13
N SER A 162 64.23 19.10 -31.08
CA SER A 162 65.45 18.32 -31.29
C SER A 162 66.03 18.50 -32.70
N VAL A 163 65.15 18.59 -33.72
CA VAL A 163 65.56 18.86 -35.11
C VAL A 163 66.13 20.27 -35.24
N LEU A 164 65.47 21.28 -34.67
CA LEU A 164 65.95 22.67 -34.67
C LEU A 164 67.28 22.82 -33.92
N GLN A 165 67.45 22.16 -32.78
CA GLN A 165 68.70 22.14 -32.03
C GLN A 165 69.84 21.53 -32.85
N LYS A 166 69.56 20.42 -33.56
CA LYS A 166 70.54 19.81 -34.48
C LYS A 166 70.90 20.76 -35.62
N GLN A 167 69.91 21.40 -36.25
CA GLN A 167 70.13 22.38 -37.30
C GLN A 167 70.92 23.61 -36.82
N LEU A 168 70.67 24.08 -35.60
CA LEU A 168 71.45 25.15 -34.96
C LEU A 168 72.90 24.71 -34.69
N GLY A 169 73.11 23.48 -34.22
CA GLY A 169 74.43 22.87 -34.09
C GLY A 169 75.17 22.81 -35.43
N ASP A 170 74.52 22.23 -36.45
CA ASP A 170 75.06 22.14 -37.82
C ASP A 170 75.38 23.54 -38.40
N ASN A 171 74.53 24.55 -38.13
CA ASN A 171 74.78 25.93 -38.54
C ASN A 171 75.92 26.58 -37.77
N ARG A 172 76.08 26.28 -36.48
CA ARG A 172 77.22 26.74 -35.68
C ARG A 172 78.53 26.13 -36.18
N ASP A 173 78.53 24.85 -36.55
CA ASP A 173 79.69 24.18 -37.10
C ASP A 173 80.02 24.70 -38.51
N LYS A 174 79.01 24.98 -39.34
CA LYS A 174 79.19 25.68 -40.62
C LYS A 174 79.78 27.09 -40.44
N ARG A 175 79.33 27.85 -39.44
CA ARG A 175 79.92 29.16 -39.10
C ARG A 175 81.38 29.02 -38.70
N LYS A 176 81.73 28.10 -37.81
CA LYS A 176 83.14 27.82 -37.46
C LYS A 176 83.99 27.46 -38.68
N HIS A 177 83.48 26.63 -39.58
CA HIS A 177 84.18 26.30 -40.82
C HIS A 177 84.34 27.47 -41.81
N LEU A 178 83.46 28.48 -41.74
CA LEU A 178 83.60 29.73 -42.48
C LEU A 178 84.62 30.66 -41.80
N ASP A 179 84.59 30.77 -40.48
CA ASP A 179 85.56 31.55 -39.69
C ASP A 179 86.98 30.96 -39.82
N ASP A 180 87.13 29.63 -39.83
CA ASP A 180 88.39 28.91 -40.05
C ASP A 180 88.93 29.05 -41.50
N ARG A 181 88.10 29.55 -42.43
CA ARG A 181 88.47 29.82 -43.83
C ARG A 181 88.80 31.28 -44.12
N ILE A 182 88.71 32.17 -43.14
CA ILE A 182 89.21 33.54 -43.26
C ILE A 182 90.71 33.53 -42.90
N PRO A 183 91.62 33.86 -43.84
CA PRO A 183 93.02 34.08 -43.49
C PRO A 183 93.12 35.31 -42.59
N ASN A 184 93.94 35.22 -41.55
CA ASN A 184 94.40 36.36 -40.76
C ASN A 184 94.92 37.48 -41.69
N HIS A 185 94.09 38.46 -41.95
CA HIS A 185 94.50 39.83 -42.23
C HIS A 185 93.34 40.77 -41.93
N ILE A 186 93.36 41.34 -40.73
CA ILE A 186 93.28 42.77 -40.42
C ILE A 186 92.82 42.89 -38.95
N LEU A 187 93.76 43.28 -38.09
CA LEU A 187 93.47 43.97 -36.85
C LEU A 187 92.74 45.27 -37.17
N ILE A 188 91.50 45.39 -36.76
CA ILE A 188 90.90 46.69 -36.40
C ILE A 188 90.34 46.49 -34.99
N ASP A 189 91.00 47.15 -34.04
CA ASP A 189 90.39 47.52 -32.76
C ASP A 189 89.13 48.34 -33.06
N ALA A 190 87.99 47.88 -32.54
CA ALA A 190 86.82 48.72 -32.37
C ALA A 190 86.10 48.27 -31.10
N ASP A 191 86.34 49.06 -30.07
CA ASP A 191 85.64 49.13 -28.80
C ASP A 191 84.14 48.85 -28.87
N SER A 192 83.67 48.22 -27.78
CA SER A 192 82.35 48.41 -27.17
C SER A 192 81.11 48.09 -28.02
N HIS A 193 80.35 47.08 -27.60
CA HIS A 193 78.87 47.15 -27.51
C HIS A 193 78.38 45.98 -26.62
N ASP A 194 78.79 46.04 -25.35
CA ASP A 194 78.07 45.41 -24.24
C ASP A 194 76.94 46.35 -23.82
N VAL A 195 75.88 46.46 -24.62
CA VAL A 195 74.62 47.05 -24.17
C VAL A 195 73.45 46.39 -24.92
N HIS A 196 72.46 45.94 -24.15
CA HIS A 196 71.13 45.47 -24.55
C HIS A 196 70.98 43.99 -24.96
N CYS A 197 71.12 43.09 -23.99
CA CYS A 197 70.36 41.83 -23.97
C CYS A 197 69.47 41.67 -22.72
N ASP A 198 69.55 42.57 -21.73
CA ASP A 198 68.74 42.49 -20.50
C ASP A 198 67.40 43.25 -20.57
N GLU A 199 67.14 44.02 -21.64
CA GLU A 199 65.91 44.82 -21.77
C GLU A 199 64.75 44.11 -22.47
N ALA A 200 65.00 42.99 -23.16
CA ALA A 200 63.94 42.17 -23.77
C ALA A 200 63.29 41.18 -22.78
N VAL A 201 63.93 40.91 -21.64
CA VAL A 201 63.38 40.03 -20.58
C VAL A 201 62.45 40.81 -19.63
N ALA A 202 62.65 42.13 -19.50
CA ALA A 202 61.78 42.99 -18.69
C ALA A 202 60.41 43.25 -19.36
N VAL A 203 60.36 43.46 -20.69
CA VAL A 203 59.10 43.79 -21.40
C VAL A 203 58.13 42.62 -21.48
N VAL A 204 58.61 41.36 -21.38
CA VAL A 204 57.71 40.18 -21.31
C VAL A 204 57.18 39.95 -19.90
N SER A 205 57.87 40.45 -18.87
CA SER A 205 57.46 40.32 -17.46
C SER A 205 56.42 41.36 -17.02
N GLU A 206 56.24 42.46 -17.78
CA GLU A 206 55.16 43.45 -17.54
C GLU A 206 53.84 43.13 -18.25
N ILE A 207 53.82 42.16 -19.18
CA ILE A 207 52.57 41.74 -19.86
C ILE A 207 51.82 40.64 -19.07
N PHE A 208 52.45 40.04 -18.05
CA PHE A 208 51.91 38.91 -17.29
C PHE A 208 51.69 39.17 -15.78
N ASN A 209 51.60 40.45 -15.37
CA ASN A 209 51.03 40.85 -14.07
C ASN A 209 49.69 41.57 -14.27
#